data_AF-A0ABD3VLC0-F1
#
_entry.id   AF-A0ABD3VLC0-F1
#
_cell.length_a   1.000
_cell.length_b   1.000
_cell.length_c   1.000
_cell.angle_alpha   90.00
_cell.angle_beta   90.00
_cell.angle_gamma   90.00
#
_symmetry.space_group_name_H-M   'P 1'
#
loop_
_entity.id
_entity.type
_entity.pdbx_description
1 polymer ?
#
loop_
_entity_poly.entity_id
_entity_poly.type
_entity_poly.pdbx_seq_one_letter_code
_entity_poly.pdbx_strand_id
1 'polypeptide(L)'
;MMCKTDYEDIVMMCKTDYEDIVMMCKTDYEDIVMMCKTDYEDIVIMCKTDYEDIVIMCKTDYEDIVIMCKTDYEDIVIMCKTDYEDIVIMRKTDYEDIVMMCKTDYEDIVMMCKTDYEDIVMMCKTDYEDIVMMCKTDYEDIVMMCKTDYEDIVMM
;
A
#
# COMPACT_ATOMS: atom_id res chain seq x y z
N MET A 1 55.98 -5.12 -50.49
CA MET A 1 54.78 -5.97 -50.62
C MET A 1 54.32 -6.48 -49.25
N MET A 2 55.22 -7.04 -48.42
CA MET A 2 54.93 -7.42 -47.02
C MET A 2 54.23 -6.32 -46.19
N CYS A 3 54.75 -5.09 -46.19
CA CYS A 3 54.18 -3.98 -45.41
C CYS A 3 52.75 -3.56 -45.81
N LYS A 4 52.28 -3.89 -47.03
CA LYS A 4 50.89 -3.62 -47.45
C LYS A 4 49.94 -4.71 -46.92
N THR A 5 50.38 -5.96 -46.95
CA THR A 5 49.64 -7.11 -46.40
C THR A 5 49.52 -6.98 -44.88
N ASP A 6 50.60 -6.62 -44.18
CA ASP A 6 50.58 -6.40 -42.73
C ASP A 6 49.61 -5.27 -42.35
N TYR A 7 49.52 -4.21 -43.15
CA TYR A 7 48.57 -3.11 -42.96
C TYR A 7 47.12 -3.55 -43.20
N GLU A 8 46.86 -4.31 -44.27
CA GLU A 8 45.53 -4.86 -44.58
C GLU A 8 45.05 -5.81 -43.46
N ASP A 9 45.95 -6.61 -42.90
CA ASP A 9 45.66 -7.52 -41.78
C ASP A 9 45.34 -6.76 -40.49
N ILE A 10 46.09 -5.70 -40.16
CA ILE A 10 45.80 -4.84 -39.00
C ILE A 10 44.43 -4.17 -39.15
N VAL A 11 44.13 -3.62 -40.33
CA VAL A 11 42.83 -2.98 -40.59
C VAL A 11 41.69 -3.99 -40.46
N MET A 12 41.89 -5.23 -40.91
CA MET A 12 40.89 -6.29 -40.79
C MET A 12 40.66 -6.68 -39.31
N MET A 13 41.73 -6.84 -38.52
CA MET A 13 41.61 -7.11 -37.09
C MET A 13 40.85 -5.99 -36.37
N CYS A 14 41.23 -4.72 -36.58
CA CYS A 14 40.52 -3.59 -35.97
C CYS A 14 39.04 -3.52 -36.37
N LYS A 15 38.69 -3.94 -37.60
CA LYS A 15 37.29 -3.99 -38.05
C LYS A 15 36.52 -5.08 -37.34
N THR A 16 37.11 -6.27 -37.19
CA THR A 16 36.50 -7.38 -36.44
C THR A 16 36.32 -7.02 -34.98
N ASP A 17 37.36 -6.48 -34.33
CA ASP A 17 37.29 -6.05 -32.93
C ASP A 17 36.19 -4.99 -32.72
N TYR A 18 36.06 -4.03 -33.65
CA TYR A 18 34.99 -3.05 -33.61
C TYR A 18 33.59 -3.68 -33.77
N GLU A 19 33.43 -4.61 -34.71
CA GLU A 19 32.16 -5.32 -34.93
C GLU A 19 31.76 -6.16 -33.70
N ASP A 20 32.74 -6.81 -33.06
CA ASP A 20 32.54 -7.60 -31.84
C ASP A 20 32.13 -6.70 -30.66
N ILE A 21 32.80 -5.55 -30.47
CA ILE A 21 32.42 -4.56 -29.45
C ILE A 21 30.98 -4.06 -29.67
N VAL A 22 30.63 -3.69 -30.90
CA VAL A 22 29.27 -3.22 -31.23
C VAL A 22 28.23 -4.31 -30.94
N MET A 23 28.55 -5.58 -31.22
CA MET A 23 27.65 -6.69 -30.93
C MET A 23 27.44 -6.89 -29.43
N MET A 24 28.52 -6.83 -28.63
CA MET A 24 28.44 -6.92 -27.17
C MET A 24 27.60 -5.79 -26.59
N CYS A 25 27.87 -4.52 -26.93
CA CYS A 25 27.10 -3.39 -26.44
C CYS A 25 25.61 -3.49 -26.79
N LYS A 26 25.29 -4.07 -27.95
CA LYS A 26 23.89 -4.28 -28.35
C LYS A 26 23.21 -5.34 -27.49
N THR A 27 23.89 -6.46 -27.23
CA THR A 27 23.36 -7.53 -26.35
C THR A 27 23.18 -7.01 -24.93
N ASP A 28 24.19 -6.33 -24.38
CA ASP A 28 24.11 -5.75 -23.03
C ASP A 28 22.94 -4.76 -22.91
N TYR A 29 22.71 -3.94 -23.94
CA TYR A 29 21.57 -3.02 -23.98
C TYR A 29 20.22 -3.75 -23.98
N GLU A 30 20.09 -4.81 -24.80
CA GLU A 30 18.88 -5.62 -24.85
C GLU A 30 18.60 -6.29 -23.49
N ASP A 31 19.64 -6.76 -22.81
CA ASP A 31 19.55 -7.38 -21.48
C ASP A 31 19.11 -6.37 -20.40
N ILE A 32 19.71 -5.17 -20.36
CA ILE A 32 19.28 -4.10 -19.42
C ILE A 32 17.81 -3.75 -19.66
N VAL A 33 17.39 -3.55 -20.90
CA VAL A 33 15.99 -3.23 -21.22
C VAL A 33 15.05 -4.33 -20.71
N MET A 34 15.45 -5.60 -20.81
CA MET A 34 14.67 -6.73 -20.32
C MET A 34 14.61 -6.77 -18.79
N MET A 35 15.73 -6.55 -18.11
CA MET A 35 15.79 -6.48 -16.63
C MET A 35 14.91 -5.34 -16.11
N CYS A 36 15.11 -4.13 -16.61
CA CYS A 36 14.32 -2.94 -16.24
C CYS A 36 12.81 -3.14 -16.43
N LYS A 37 12.42 -3.82 -17.51
CA LYS A 37 11.02 -4.14 -17.77
C LYS A 37 10.47 -5.14 -16.74
N THR A 38 11.25 -6.18 -16.43
CA THR A 38 10.86 -7.20 -15.45
C THR A 38 10.72 -6.59 -14.06
N ASP A 39 11.71 -5.80 -13.63
CA ASP A 39 11.68 -5.17 -12.31
C ASP A 39 10.50 -4.18 -12.19
N TYR A 40 10.19 -3.44 -13.25
CA TYR A 40 9.00 -2.59 -13.29
C TYR A 40 7.69 -3.39 -13.17
N GLU A 41 7.58 -4.51 -13.88
CA GLU A 41 6.42 -5.41 -13.77
C GLU A 41 6.25 -5.95 -12.35
N ASP A 42 7.36 -6.33 -11.69
CA ASP A 42 7.36 -6.84 -10.32
C ASP A 42 6.90 -5.79 -9.30
N ILE A 43 7.37 -4.53 -9.40
CA ILE A 43 6.88 -3.44 -8.55
C ILE A 43 5.38 -3.24 -8.74
N VAL A 44 4.90 -3.22 -9.99
CA VAL A 44 3.46 -3.02 -10.26
C VAL A 44 2.64 -4.12 -9.59
N ILE A 45 3.11 -5.36 -9.61
CA ILE A 45 2.45 -6.49 -8.94
C ILE A 45 2.49 -6.32 -7.41
N MET A 46 3.64 -5.95 -6.85
CA MET A 46 3.83 -5.73 -5.42
C MET A 46 2.88 -4.63 -4.91
N CYS A 47 2.95 -3.45 -5.52
CA CYS A 47 2.09 -2.30 -5.20
C CYS A 47 0.59 -2.63 -5.27
N LYS A 48 0.20 -3.44 -6.27
CA LYS A 48 -1.19 -3.88 -6.40
C LYS A 48 -1.59 -4.82 -5.26
N THR A 49 -0.71 -5.73 -4.89
CA THR A 49 -0.95 -6.70 -3.81
C THR A 49 -1.07 -5.99 -2.48
N ASP A 50 -0.14 -5.10 -2.16
CA ASP A 50 -0.16 -4.34 -0.90
C ASP A 50 -1.42 -3.46 -0.81
N TYR A 51 -1.84 -2.85 -1.93
CA TYR A 51 -3.10 -2.10 -1.97
C TYR A 51 -4.33 -2.99 -1.72
N GLU A 52 -4.37 -4.19 -2.30
CA GLU A 52 -5.46 -5.15 -2.05
C GLU A 52 -5.51 -5.57 -0.58
N ASP A 53 -4.35 -5.80 0.06
CA ASP A 53 -4.25 -6.18 1.47
C ASP A 53 -4.76 -5.06 2.41
N ILE A 54 -4.42 -3.79 2.15
CA ILE A 54 -4.99 -2.66 2.93
C ILE A 54 -6.51 -2.62 2.78
N VAL A 55 -7.03 -2.76 1.57
CA VAL A 55 -8.49 -2.72 1.35
C VAL A 55 -9.18 -3.81 2.16
N ILE A 56 -8.58 -5.00 2.25
CA ILE A 56 -9.10 -6.11 3.06
C ILE A 56 -9.03 -5.78 4.55
N MET A 57 -7.90 -5.25 5.02
CA MET A 57 -7.70 -4.85 6.42
C MET A 57 -8.73 -3.80 6.85
N CYS A 58 -8.81 -2.69 6.11
CA CYS A 58 -9.76 -1.60 6.36
C CYS A 58 -11.21 -2.07 6.36
N LYS A 59 -11.56 -3.01 5.48
CA LYS A 59 -12.90 -3.59 5.45
C LYS A 59 -13.18 -4.44 6.69
N THR A 60 -12.20 -5.24 7.12
CA THR A 60 -12.31 -6.09 8.31
C THR A 60 -12.49 -5.24 9.57
N ASP A 61 -11.64 -4.22 9.74
CA ASP A 61 -11.71 -3.35 10.91
C ASP A 61 -13.05 -2.58 10.96
N TYR A 62 -13.56 -2.15 9.80
CA TYR A 62 -14.89 -1.54 9.72
C TYR A 62 -16.01 -2.51 10.09
N GLU A 63 -15.95 -3.76 9.63
CA GLU A 63 -16.92 -4.80 10.02
C GLU A 63 -16.90 -5.06 11.53
N ASP A 64 -15.72 -5.10 12.15
CA ASP A 64 -15.55 -5.31 13.58
C ASP A 64 -16.14 -4.16 14.43
N ILE A 65 -15.96 -2.90 14.03
CA ILE A 65 -16.62 -1.76 14.69
C ILE A 65 -18.14 -1.87 14.59
N VAL A 66 -18.67 -2.20 13.41
CA VAL A 66 -20.12 -2.32 13.24
C VAL A 66 -20.68 -3.38 14.18
N ILE A 67 -19.97 -4.48 14.38
CA ILE A 67 -20.35 -5.54 15.34
C ILE A 67 -20.26 -5.02 16.78
N MET A 68 -19.19 -4.33 17.15
CA MET A 68 -19.00 -3.76 18.48
C MET A 68 -20.11 -2.78 18.82
N CYS A 69 -20.32 -1.76 17.99
CA CYS A 69 -21.38 -0.76 18.15
C CYS A 69 -22.78 -1.36 18.23
N LYS A 70 -23.03 -2.44 17.48
CA LYS A 70 -24.31 -3.16 17.54
C LYS A 70 -24.48 -3.89 18.88
N THR A 71 -23.43 -4.54 19.37
CA THR A 71 -23.44 -5.27 20.65
C THR A 71 -23.66 -4.30 21.80
N ASP A 72 -22.91 -3.21 21.81
CA ASP A 72 -23.03 -2.11 22.77
C ASP A 72 -24.44 -1.50 22.82
N TYR A 73 -25.05 -1.29 21.65
CA TYR A 73 -26.43 -0.83 21.56
C TYR A 73 -27.44 -1.86 22.08
N GLU A 74 -27.25 -3.15 21.79
CA GLU A 74 -28.10 -4.23 22.30
C GLU A 74 -28.04 -4.31 23.84
N ASP A 75 -26.86 -4.17 24.43
CA ASP A 75 -26.64 -4.19 25.87
C ASP A 75 -27.35 -3.02 26.58
N ILE A 76 -27.27 -1.80 26.04
CA ILE A 76 -28.04 -0.65 26.57
C ILE A 76 -29.54 -0.93 26.50
N VAL A 77 -30.05 -1.45 25.37
CA VAL A 77 -31.49 -1.73 25.24
C VAL A 77 -31.94 -2.73 26.29
N ILE A 78 -31.09 -3.70 26.65
CA ILE A 78 -31.36 -4.64 27.74
C ILE A 78 -31.34 -3.92 29.09
N MET A 79 -30.30 -3.13 29.40
CA MET A 79 -30.22 -2.37 30.66
C MET A 79 -31.42 -1.44 30.85
N CYS A 80 -31.74 -0.62 29.85
CA CYS A 80 -32.88 0.29 29.90
C CYS A 80 -34.22 -0.42 30.05
N LYS A 81 -34.38 -1.64 29.50
CA LYS A 81 -35.58 -2.45 29.73
C LYS A 81 -35.64 -2.94 31.18
N THR A 82 -34.53 -3.45 31.72
CA THR A 82 -34.45 -3.89 33.11
C THR A 82 -34.74 -2.74 34.07
N ASP A 83 -34.13 -1.58 33.85
CA ASP A 83 -34.36 -0.40 34.69
C ASP A 83 -35.81 0.09 34.60
N TYR A 84 -36.42 0.06 33.40
CA TYR A 84 -37.83 0.39 33.22
C TYR A 84 -38.75 -0.59 33.96
N GLU A 85 -38.45 -1.90 33.93
CA GLU A 85 -39.20 -2.91 34.69
C GLU A 85 -39.14 -2.64 36.21
N ASP A 86 -37.97 -2.25 36.72
CA ASP A 86 -37.77 -1.87 38.12
C ASP A 86 -38.55 -0.59 38.49
N ILE A 87 -38.71 0.37 37.57
CA ILE A 87 -39.55 1.57 37.77
C ILE A 87 -41.04 1.26 37.79
N VAL A 88 -41.53 0.28 37.03
CA VAL A 88 -42.96 -0.12 37.16
C VAL A 88 -43.25 -0.54 38.62
N ILE A 89 -42.22 -0.94 39.37
CA ILE A 89 -42.28 -1.29 40.78
C ILE A 89 -42.06 -0.04 41.69
N MET A 90 -41.26 0.95 41.30
CA MET A 90 -40.90 2.15 42.11
C MET A 90 -41.37 3.49 41.49
N ARG A 91 -42.03 4.36 42.28
CA ARG A 91 -42.78 5.56 41.80
C ARG A 91 -41.99 6.54 40.91
N LYS A 92 -42.75 7.24 40.06
CA LYS A 92 -42.48 8.42 39.18
C LYS A 92 -41.17 9.24 39.25
N THR A 93 -40.52 9.47 40.38
CA THR A 93 -39.28 10.27 40.44
C THR A 93 -38.10 9.46 39.87
N ASP A 94 -38.06 8.15 40.14
CA ASP A 94 -37.03 7.24 39.61
C ASP A 94 -37.11 7.10 38.08
N TYR A 95 -38.27 7.40 37.49
CA TYR A 95 -38.50 7.35 36.04
C TYR A 95 -37.69 8.41 35.28
N GLU A 96 -37.64 9.66 35.78
CA GLU A 96 -36.94 10.75 35.08
C GLU A 96 -35.42 10.57 35.13
N ASP A 97 -34.89 10.09 36.27
CA ASP A 97 -33.46 9.86 36.47
C ASP A 97 -32.93 8.73 35.57
N ILE A 98 -33.65 7.61 35.46
CA ILE A 98 -33.26 6.49 34.58
C ILE A 98 -33.38 6.87 33.10
N VAL A 99 -34.42 7.60 32.70
CA VAL A 99 -34.51 8.10 31.31
C VAL A 99 -33.30 8.99 30.98
N MET A 100 -32.83 9.79 31.94
CA MET A 100 -31.62 10.59 31.77
C MET A 100 -30.35 9.74 31.69
N MET A 101 -30.21 8.69 32.52
CA MET A 101 -29.10 7.74 32.43
C MET A 101 -29.08 7.03 31.08
N CYS A 102 -30.18 6.38 30.67
CA CYS A 102 -30.30 5.72 29.37
C CYS A 102 -29.96 6.65 28.19
N LYS A 103 -30.35 7.92 28.27
CA LYS A 103 -30.01 8.91 27.25
C LYS A 103 -28.51 9.22 27.25
N THR A 104 -27.91 9.38 28.42
CA THR A 104 -26.47 9.66 28.57
C THR A 104 -25.65 8.48 28.04
N ASP A 105 -25.99 7.26 28.44
CA ASP A 105 -25.32 6.04 27.98
C ASP A 105 -25.40 5.91 26.45
N TYR A 106 -26.57 6.19 25.86
CA TYR A 106 -26.74 6.19 24.41
C TYR A 106 -25.86 7.26 23.73
N GLU A 107 -25.80 8.48 24.27
CA GLU A 107 -24.95 9.54 23.75
C GLU A 107 -23.45 9.18 23.81
N ASP A 108 -23.01 8.55 24.90
CA ASP A 108 -21.63 8.11 25.09
C ASP A 108 -21.22 7.03 24.09
N ILE A 109 -22.08 6.04 23.82
CA ILE A 109 -21.79 4.99 22.82
C ILE A 109 -21.75 5.56 21.40
N VAL A 110 -22.67 6.47 21.07
CA VAL A 110 -22.61 7.16 19.77
C VAL A 110 -21.29 7.92 19.62
N MET A 111 -20.78 8.51 20.69
CA MET A 111 -19.49 9.20 20.68
C MET A 111 -18.31 8.24 20.53
N MET A 112 -18.31 7.10 21.24
CA MET A 112 -17.28 6.06 21.12
C MET A 112 -17.24 5.49 19.70
N CYS A 113 -18.38 5.01 19.18
CA CYS A 113 -18.50 4.50 17.82
C CYS A 113 -18.02 5.49 16.75
N LYS A 114 -18.31 6.79 16.96
CA LYS A 114 -17.84 7.84 16.06
C LYS A 114 -16.32 8.01 16.12
N THR A 115 -15.75 7.96 17.32
CA THR A 115 -14.30 8.09 17.54
C THR A 115 -13.56 6.92 16.92
N ASP A 116 -14.02 5.69 17.19
CA ASP A 116 -13.40 4.48 16.63
C ASP A 116 -13.46 4.47 15.10
N TYR A 117 -14.58 4.93 14.52
CA TYR A 117 -14.70 5.09 13.07
C TYR A 117 -13.72 6.13 12.51
N GLU A 118 -13.56 7.28 13.17
CA GLU A 118 -12.60 8.32 12.76
C GLU A 118 -11.15 7.80 12.83
N ASP A 119 -10.82 7.02 13.86
CA ASP A 119 -9.49 6.42 14.04
C ASP A 119 -9.16 5.41 12.93
N ILE A 120 -10.09 4.51 12.57
CA ILE A 120 -9.88 3.58 11.43
C ILE A 120 -9.68 4.34 10.13
N VAL A 121 -10.52 5.34 9.86
CA VAL A 121 -10.39 6.15 8.62
C VAL A 121 -9.00 6.80 8.57
N MET A 122 -8.47 7.25 9.71
CA MET A 122 -7.14 7.81 9.80
C MET A 122 -6.03 6.77 9.59
N MET A 123 -6.15 5.58 10.19
CA MET A 123 -5.21 4.47 9.99
C MET A 123 -5.16 4.05 8.53
N CYS A 124 -6.32 3.73 7.94
CA CYS A 124 -6.45 3.35 6.53
C CYS A 124 -5.86 4.39 5.57
N LYS A 125 -6.05 5.68 5.88
CA LYS A 125 -5.47 6.76 5.08
C LYS A 125 -3.95 6.79 5.20
N THR A 126 -3.41 6.61 6.41
CA THR A 126 -1.97 6.60 6.67
C THR A 126 -1.31 5.43 5.95
N ASP A 127 -1.85 4.23 6.09
CA ASP A 127 -1.32 3.03 5.45
C ASP A 127 -1.34 3.16 3.92
N TYR A 128 -2.40 3.75 3.35
CA TYR A 128 -2.48 4.05 1.92
C TYR A 128 -1.39 5.05 1.48
N GLU A 129 -1.18 6.13 2.23
CA GLU A 129 -0.13 7.11 1.94
C GLU A 129 1.26 6.48 1.99
N ASP A 130 1.51 5.58 2.94
CA ASP A 130 2.78 4.85 3.08
C ASP A 130 3.05 3.92 1.89
N ILE A 131 2.06 3.14 1.44
CA ILE A 131 2.22 2.31 0.22
C ILE A 131 2.53 3.17 -1.00
N VAL A 132 1.78 4.26 -1.19
CA VAL A 132 2.01 5.15 -2.34
C VAL A 132 3.44 5.69 -2.30
N MET A 133 3.97 6.01 -1.13
CA MET A 133 5.34 6.47 -0.96
C MET A 133 6.37 5.37 -1.24
N MET A 134 6.15 4.15 -0.75
CA MET A 134 7.03 3.00 -1.02
C MET A 134 7.07 2.69 -2.52
N CYS A 135 5.92 2.51 -3.16
CA CYS A 135 5.80 2.26 -4.59
C CYS A 135 6.49 3.33 -5.44
N LYS A 136 6.38 4.60 -5.04
CA LYS A 136 7.07 5.69 -5.72
C LYS A 136 8.58 5.60 -5.55
N THR A 137 9.06 5.28 -4.36
CA THR A 137 10.50 5.16 -4.07
C THR A 137 11.10 4.01 -4.85
N ASP A 138 10.48 2.83 -4.82
CA ASP A 138 10.97 1.66 -5.56
C ASP A 138 10.99 1.93 -7.08
N TYR A 139 9.98 2.63 -7.60
CA TYR A 139 9.98 3.05 -9.01
C TYR A 139 11.13 4.01 -9.33
N GLU A 140 11.39 5.01 -8.48
CA GLU A 140 12.51 5.94 -8.65
C GLU A 140 13.86 5.21 -8.63
N ASP A 141 14.00 4.22 -7.75
CA ASP A 141 15.22 3.40 -7.64
C ASP A 141 15.47 2.56 -8.90
N ILE A 142 14.44 1.88 -9.44
CA ILE A 142 14.58 1.16 -10.73
C ILE A 142 14.99 2.12 -11.85
N VAL A 143 14.31 3.26 -11.97
CA VAL A 143 14.63 4.24 -13.02
C VAL A 143 16.09 4.70 -12.90
N MET A 144 16.59 4.88 -11.68
CA MET A 144 17.98 5.25 -11.44
C MET A 144 18.96 4.13 -11.79
N MET A 145 18.67 2.88 -11.42
CA MET A 145 19.48 1.71 -11.79
C MET A 145 19.55 1.55 -13.31
N CYS A 146 18.40 1.51 -13.97
CA CYS A 146 18.31 1.41 -15.43
C CYS A 146 19.07 2.50 -16.17
N LYS A 147 19.03 3.73 -15.65
CA LYS A 147 19.77 4.84 -16.21
C LYS A 147 21.28 4.67 -16.03
N THR A 148 21.72 4.22 -14.85
CA THR A 148 23.13 3.99 -14.54
C THR A 148 23.70 2.88 -15.43
N ASP A 149 23.00 1.76 -15.53
CA ASP A 149 23.44 0.63 -16.35
C ASP A 149 23.50 1.04 -17.85
N TYR A 150 22.54 1.85 -18.31
CA TYR A 150 22.58 2.40 -19.67
C TYR A 150 23.77 3.34 -19.90
N GLU A 151 24.07 4.23 -18.94
CA GLU A 151 25.22 5.13 -19.01
C GLU A 151 26.54 4.34 -19.06
N ASP A 152 26.65 3.25 -18.31
CA ASP A 152 27.83 2.39 -18.30
C ASP A 152 28.10 1.74 -19.67
N ILE A 153 27.07 1.27 -20.39
CA ILE A 153 27.22 0.77 -21.77
C ILE A 153 27.66 1.87 -22.72
N VAL A 154 27.06 3.06 -22.63
CA VAL A 154 27.36 4.17 -23.55
C VAL A 154 28.78 4.72 -23.34
N MET A 155 29.36 4.51 -22.16
CA MET A 155 30.73 4.93 -21.83
C MET A 155 31.81 3.86 -22.13
N MET A 156 31.45 2.64 -22.52
CA MET A 156 32.39 1.61 -23.02
C MET A 156 32.89 1.92 -24.43
#